data_AF-A0A3M1FFY4-F1
#
_entry.id   AF-A0A3M1FFY4-F1
#
_cell.length_a   1.000
_cell.length_b   1.000
_cell.length_c   1.000
_cell.angle_alpha   90.00
_cell.angle_beta   90.00
_cell.angle_gamma   90.00
#
_symmetry.space_group_name_H-M   'P 1'
#
loop_
_entity.id
_entity.type
_entity.pdbx_description
1 polymer ?
#
loop_
_entity_poly.entity_id
_entity_poly.type
_entity_poly.pdbx_seq_one_letter_code
_entity_poly.pdbx_strand_id
1 'polypeptide(L)'
;VIPALFINALPVSQLTNDKKMLITELLDAFYERFEKTTIDMLLLDRGFFTKEVVEVLVKRKVPFIMPAVKNNRIKQLVKQYEKGELPDKIKFRFGNVNVYLTFMKIEDEVFVFMTNTRKSPMNVHLLYKKRWQIETNFREQNKYIFKTKTKNFTIRYLAFVLAGLIFNLWQMTRNKLVYKPESYLFKQFLKQELLCSWQTISKRSVIKSVDYLLA
;
A
#
# COMPACT_ATOMS: atom_id res chain seq x y z
N VAL A 1 0.14 -18.04 -3.22
CA VAL A 1 -0.13 -16.58 -3.14
C VAL A 1 1.06 -15.95 -2.45
N ILE A 2 1.75 -15.01 -3.10
CA ILE A 2 2.88 -14.30 -2.49
C ILE A 2 2.36 -13.50 -1.28
N PRO A 3 3.01 -13.56 -0.11
CA PRO A 3 2.53 -12.85 1.07
C PRO A 3 2.63 -11.35 0.82
N ALA A 4 1.63 -10.61 1.27
CA ALA A 4 1.80 -9.17 1.43
C ALA A 4 2.61 -8.92 2.71
N LEU A 5 3.65 -8.10 2.62
CA LEU A 5 4.50 -7.72 3.73
C LEU A 5 4.46 -6.21 3.94
N PHE A 6 4.37 -5.81 5.19
CA PHE A 6 4.64 -4.45 5.65
C PHE A 6 6.16 -4.24 5.67
N ILE A 7 6.66 -3.37 4.80
CA ILE A 7 8.13 -3.17 4.65
C ILE A 7 8.60 -1.97 5.45
N ASN A 8 7.93 -0.84 5.30
CA ASN A 8 8.32 0.41 5.92
C ASN A 8 7.10 1.29 6.21
N ALA A 9 7.25 2.21 7.14
CA ALA A 9 6.33 3.30 7.39
C ALA A 9 7.13 4.58 7.63
N LEU A 10 6.64 5.68 7.08
CA LEU A 10 7.25 6.99 7.29
C LEU A 10 6.20 7.89 7.98
N PRO A 11 6.57 8.58 9.06
CA PRO A 11 5.67 9.52 9.72
C PRO A 11 5.45 10.74 8.81
N VAL A 12 4.20 11.01 8.46
CA VAL A 12 3.84 12.18 7.64
C VAL A 12 3.09 13.18 8.51
N SER A 13 3.48 14.45 8.45
CA SER A 13 2.76 15.56 9.09
C SER A 13 1.98 16.37 8.05
N GLN A 14 0.96 17.10 8.48
CA GLN A 14 0.19 17.98 7.58
C GLN A 14 1.07 19.09 6.95
N LEU A 15 2.15 19.48 7.62
CA LEU A 15 3.09 20.50 7.16
C LEU A 15 4.14 19.96 6.18
N THR A 16 4.37 18.64 6.17
CA THR A 16 5.41 17.96 5.37
C THR A 16 4.82 17.00 4.34
N ASN A 17 3.59 17.24 3.87
CA ASN A 17 2.90 16.41 2.89
C ASN A 17 3.45 16.56 1.45
N ASP A 18 4.78 16.61 1.32
CA ASP A 18 5.47 16.53 0.04
C ASP A 18 5.45 15.08 -0.44
N LYS A 19 4.55 14.80 -1.37
CA LYS A 19 4.37 13.48 -1.97
C LYS A 19 5.61 13.01 -2.74
N LYS A 20 6.39 13.93 -3.30
CA LYS A 20 7.64 13.61 -4.01
C LYS A 20 8.67 13.11 -3.01
N MET A 21 8.85 13.81 -1.89
CA MET A 21 9.75 13.39 -0.81
C MET A 21 9.32 12.04 -0.27
N LEU A 22 8.04 11.88 0.06
CA LEU A 22 7.50 10.61 0.57
C LEU A 22 7.77 9.43 -0.36
N ILE A 23 7.48 9.56 -1.66
CA ILE A 23 7.75 8.48 -2.63
C ILE A 23 9.23 8.21 -2.77
N THR A 24 10.05 9.26 -2.73
CA THR A 24 11.51 9.14 -2.81
C THR A 24 12.05 8.32 -1.65
N GLU A 25 11.70 8.69 -0.42
CA GLU A 25 12.13 7.98 0.80
C GLU A 25 11.60 6.55 0.86
N LEU A 26 10.36 6.30 0.46
CA LEU A 26 9.81 4.94 0.42
C LEU A 26 10.56 4.04 -0.57
N LEU A 27 10.92 4.58 -1.74
CA LEU A 27 11.68 3.86 -2.75
C LEU A 27 13.13 3.64 -2.31
N ASP A 28 13.76 4.68 -1.76
CA ASP A 28 15.15 4.61 -1.29
C ASP A 28 15.28 3.56 -0.17
N ALA A 29 14.41 3.61 0.85
CA ALA A 29 14.38 2.61 1.91
C ALA A 29 14.09 1.18 1.40
N PHE A 30 13.27 1.05 0.34
CA PHE A 30 13.03 -0.25 -0.28
C PHE A 30 14.30 -0.80 -0.95
N TYR A 31 14.99 0.01 -1.76
CA TYR A 31 16.18 -0.42 -2.48
C TYR A 31 17.39 -0.62 -1.56
N GLU A 32 17.54 0.19 -0.51
CA GLU A 32 18.53 -0.04 0.55
C GLU A 32 18.32 -1.39 1.24
N ARG A 33 17.06 -1.77 1.49
CA ARG A 33 16.75 -3.04 2.15
C ARG A 33 16.82 -4.24 1.21
N PHE A 34 16.52 -4.04 -0.07
CA PHE A 34 16.38 -5.10 -1.07
C PHE A 34 17.19 -4.78 -2.34
N GLU A 35 18.51 -4.63 -2.20
CA GLU A 35 19.41 -4.17 -3.27
C GLU A 35 19.31 -4.97 -4.58
N LYS A 36 19.02 -6.27 -4.49
CA LYS A 36 18.93 -7.18 -5.65
C LYS A 36 17.51 -7.33 -6.20
N THR A 37 16.53 -6.62 -5.64
CA THR A 37 15.11 -6.76 -5.99
C THR A 37 14.63 -5.55 -6.78
N THR A 38 13.96 -5.82 -7.89
CA THR A 38 13.31 -4.78 -8.70
C THR A 38 11.82 -4.70 -8.37
N ILE A 39 11.28 -3.48 -8.43
CA ILE A 39 9.83 -3.27 -8.32
C ILE A 39 9.19 -3.58 -9.66
N ASP A 40 8.43 -4.68 -9.74
CA ASP A 40 7.74 -5.07 -10.96
C ASP A 40 6.65 -4.08 -11.38
N MET A 41 5.88 -3.59 -10.39
CA MET A 41 4.79 -2.62 -10.59
C MET A 41 4.46 -1.90 -9.29
N LEU A 42 4.51 -0.57 -9.33
CA LEU A 42 4.03 0.29 -8.26
C LEU A 42 2.57 0.72 -8.53
N LEU A 43 1.66 0.41 -7.59
CA LEU A 43 0.25 0.82 -7.67
C LEU A 43 0.02 2.01 -6.73
N LEU A 44 -0.34 3.17 -7.28
CA LEU A 44 -0.59 4.39 -6.51
C LEU A 44 -2.04 4.82 -6.61
N ASP A 45 -2.53 5.52 -5.60
CA ASP A 45 -3.86 6.14 -5.63
C ASP A 45 -3.83 7.55 -6.27
N ARG A 46 -5.01 8.10 -6.59
CA ARG A 46 -5.23 9.46 -7.14
C ARG A 46 -4.54 10.54 -6.33
N GLY A 47 -4.36 10.33 -5.02
CA GLY A 47 -3.63 11.23 -4.15
C GLY A 47 -2.21 11.54 -4.63
N PHE A 48 -1.54 10.61 -5.33
CA PHE A 48 -0.17 10.79 -5.82
C PHE A 48 -0.07 11.38 -7.24
N PHE A 49 -1.21 11.77 -7.85
CA PHE A 49 -1.27 12.32 -9.21
C PHE A 49 -0.71 13.76 -9.27
N THR A 50 0.61 13.87 -9.19
CA THR A 50 1.37 15.13 -9.19
C THR A 50 2.53 15.02 -10.17
N LYS A 51 2.92 16.14 -10.79
CA LYS A 51 3.96 16.13 -11.83
C LYS A 51 5.28 15.62 -11.26
N GLU A 52 5.59 16.06 -10.05
CA GLU A 52 6.81 15.77 -9.30
C GLU A 52 6.97 14.28 -9.03
N VAL A 53 5.91 13.61 -8.55
CA VAL A 53 5.93 12.16 -8.31
C VAL A 53 6.12 11.40 -9.62
N VAL A 54 5.38 11.76 -10.67
CA VAL A 54 5.47 11.08 -11.97
C VAL A 54 6.86 11.25 -12.57
N GLU A 55 7.46 12.43 -12.46
CA GLU A 55 8.84 12.68 -12.90
C GLU A 55 9.86 11.81 -12.15
N VAL A 56 9.72 11.67 -10.83
CA VAL A 56 10.60 10.78 -10.04
C VAL A 56 10.47 9.33 -10.51
N LEU A 57 9.25 8.82 -10.65
CA LEU A 57 9.01 7.43 -11.06
C LEU A 57 9.53 7.14 -12.47
N VAL A 58 9.33 8.06 -13.42
CA VAL A 58 9.83 7.92 -14.79
C VAL A 58 11.36 7.98 -14.81
N LYS A 59 11.99 8.95 -14.12
CA LYS A 59 13.46 9.08 -14.06
C LYS A 59 14.12 7.85 -13.42
N ARG A 60 13.53 7.31 -12.36
CA ARG A 60 14.00 6.10 -11.67
C ARG A 60 13.59 4.80 -12.39
N LYS A 61 12.94 4.88 -13.55
CA LYS A 61 12.47 3.74 -14.35
C LYS A 61 11.57 2.76 -13.56
N VAL A 62 10.85 3.25 -12.54
CA VAL A 62 9.93 2.45 -11.74
C VAL A 62 8.62 2.28 -12.53
N PRO A 63 8.23 1.05 -12.91
CA PRO A 63 6.96 0.81 -13.58
C PRO A 63 5.80 1.13 -12.64
N PHE A 64 4.82 1.93 -13.08
CA PHE A 64 3.69 2.30 -12.22
C PHE A 64 2.33 2.30 -12.92
N ILE A 65 1.27 2.19 -12.12
CA ILE A 65 -0.12 2.46 -12.51
C ILE A 65 -0.75 3.34 -11.45
N MET A 66 -1.42 4.41 -11.88
CA MET A 66 -2.24 5.23 -11.01
C MET A 66 -3.50 5.72 -11.75
N PRO A 67 -4.65 5.88 -11.09
CA PRO A 67 -5.82 6.50 -11.66
C PRO A 67 -5.57 7.99 -11.91
N ALA A 68 -6.03 8.50 -13.06
CA ALA A 68 -5.88 9.91 -13.38
C ALA A 68 -6.92 10.76 -12.65
N VAL A 69 -6.50 11.93 -12.15
CA VAL A 69 -7.45 12.91 -11.61
C VAL A 69 -8.20 13.57 -12.77
N LYS A 70 -9.54 13.51 -12.74
CA LYS A 70 -10.43 14.06 -13.78
C LYS A 70 -10.43 15.60 -13.77
N ASN A 71 -9.32 16.22 -14.15
CA ASN A 71 -9.23 17.66 -14.41
C ASN A 71 -9.87 18.01 -15.77
N ASN A 72 -10.02 19.30 -16.10
CA ASN A 72 -10.69 19.72 -17.34
C ASN A 72 -10.08 19.09 -18.60
N ARG A 73 -8.75 18.94 -18.66
CA ARG A 73 -8.05 18.30 -19.77
C ARG A 73 -8.36 16.82 -19.88
N ILE A 74 -8.30 16.07 -18.78
CA ILE A 74 -8.65 14.65 -18.76
C ILE A 74 -10.14 14.44 -19.07
N LYS A 75 -11.03 15.31 -18.57
CA LYS A 75 -12.47 15.26 -18.90
C LYS A 75 -12.73 15.45 -20.40
N GLN A 76 -12.01 16.36 -21.06
CA GLN A 76 -12.11 16.52 -22.51
C GLN A 76 -11.65 15.26 -23.26
N LEU A 77 -10.54 14.65 -22.83
CA LEU A 77 -10.06 13.40 -23.43
C LEU A 77 -11.04 12.24 -23.21
N VAL A 78 -11.69 12.16 -22.05
CA VAL A 78 -12.75 11.17 -21.79
C VAL A 78 -13.92 11.37 -22.74
N LYS A 79 -14.37 12.61 -22.98
CA LYS A 79 -15.45 12.88 -23.93
C LYS A 79 -15.08 12.48 -25.37
N GLN A 80 -13.85 12.74 -25.80
CA GLN A 80 -13.35 12.32 -27.11
C GLN A 80 -13.32 10.78 -27.23
N TYR A 81 -12.87 10.12 -26.16
CA TYR A 81 -12.89 8.66 -26.06
C TYR A 81 -14.31 8.08 -26.17
N GLU A 82 -15.27 8.65 -25.44
CA GLU A 82 -16.68 8.21 -25.49
C GLU A 82 -17.32 8.40 -26.86
N LYS A 83 -16.85 9.37 -27.65
CA LYS A 83 -17.26 9.59 -29.04
C LYS A 83 -16.55 8.68 -30.06
N GLY A 84 -15.59 7.87 -29.62
CA GLY A 84 -14.77 7.03 -30.50
C GLY A 84 -13.67 7.79 -31.27
N GLU A 85 -13.38 9.05 -30.91
CA GLU A 85 -12.38 9.90 -31.57
C GLU A 85 -10.94 9.61 -31.08
N LEU A 86 -10.79 8.82 -30.02
CA LEU A 86 -9.54 8.62 -29.31
C LEU A 86 -9.32 7.12 -29.02
N PRO A 87 -8.13 6.56 -29.29
CA PRO A 87 -7.86 5.15 -28.99
C PRO A 87 -7.81 4.89 -27.49
N ASP A 88 -7.99 3.63 -27.06
CA ASP A 88 -7.95 3.24 -25.64
C ASP A 88 -6.62 3.55 -24.92
N LYS A 89 -5.56 3.93 -25.66
CA LYS A 89 -4.27 4.31 -25.11
C LYS A 89 -3.61 5.41 -25.92
N ILE A 90 -3.20 6.49 -25.25
CA ILE A 90 -2.51 7.63 -25.86
C ILE A 90 -1.22 7.96 -25.12
N LYS A 91 -0.27 8.57 -25.83
CA LYS A 91 0.86 9.26 -25.21
C LYS A 91 0.36 10.56 -24.60
N PHE A 92 0.84 10.88 -23.41
CA PHE A 92 0.43 12.06 -22.66
C PHE A 92 1.64 12.71 -22.00
N ARG A 93 1.85 14.00 -22.28
CA ARG A 93 2.88 14.80 -21.63
C ARG A 93 2.35 15.34 -20.31
N PHE A 94 2.97 14.94 -19.21
CA PHE A 94 2.64 15.38 -17.85
C PHE A 94 3.87 16.00 -17.19
N GLY A 95 3.85 17.32 -17.02
CA GLY A 95 5.07 18.06 -16.69
C GLY A 95 6.12 17.93 -17.80
N ASN A 96 7.33 17.53 -17.43
CA ASN A 96 8.45 17.36 -18.36
C ASN A 96 8.65 15.93 -18.86
N VAL A 97 7.75 14.99 -18.50
CA VAL A 97 7.86 13.59 -18.88
C VAL A 97 6.69 13.14 -19.75
N ASN A 98 6.96 12.11 -20.56
CA ASN A 98 5.96 11.43 -21.36
C ASN A 98 5.55 10.13 -20.68
N VAL A 99 4.24 9.95 -20.53
CA VAL A 99 3.61 8.75 -19.99
C VAL A 99 2.47 8.33 -20.93
N TYR A 100 1.77 7.26 -20.59
CA TYR A 100 0.56 6.84 -21.27
C TYR A 100 -0.66 7.12 -20.41
N LEU A 101 -1.74 7.57 -21.04
CA LEU A 101 -3.08 7.45 -20.49
C LEU A 101 -3.77 6.25 -21.15
N THR A 102 -4.40 5.42 -20.33
CA THR A 102 -5.24 4.31 -20.80
C THR A 102 -6.68 4.54 -20.37
N PHE A 103 -7.60 4.33 -21.29
CA PHE A 103 -9.03 4.46 -21.13
C PHE A 103 -9.65 3.08 -21.15
N MET A 104 -10.62 2.85 -20.28
CA MET A 104 -11.35 1.60 -20.21
C MET A 104 -12.78 1.92 -19.79
N LYS A 105 -13.73 1.70 -20.69
CA LYS A 105 -15.15 1.76 -20.36
C LYS A 105 -15.58 0.44 -19.73
N ILE A 106 -16.17 0.50 -18.54
CA ILE A 106 -16.80 -0.63 -17.87
C ILE A 106 -18.20 -0.16 -17.50
N GLU A 107 -19.20 -0.86 -18.02
CA GLU A 107 -20.60 -0.42 -17.94
C GLU A 107 -20.71 1.02 -18.47
N ASP A 108 -21.16 1.96 -17.63
CA ASP A 108 -21.34 3.37 -17.98
C ASP A 108 -20.22 4.28 -17.46
N GLU A 109 -19.18 3.73 -16.82
CA GLU A 109 -18.05 4.53 -16.33
C GLU A 109 -16.78 4.33 -17.16
N VAL A 110 -16.17 5.44 -17.57
CA VAL A 110 -14.81 5.46 -18.14
C VAL A 110 -13.77 5.60 -17.03
N PHE A 111 -12.97 4.55 -16.87
CA PHE A 111 -11.78 4.52 -16.05
C PHE A 111 -10.58 5.04 -16.84
N VAL A 112 -9.85 5.99 -16.26
CA VAL A 112 -8.63 6.54 -16.85
C VAL A 112 -7.46 6.29 -15.91
N PHE A 113 -6.43 5.61 -16.43
CA PHE A 113 -5.19 5.37 -15.70
C PHE A 113 -4.02 6.04 -16.40
N MET A 114 -3.05 6.48 -15.60
CA MET A 114 -1.73 6.93 -16.02
C MET A 114 -0.70 5.84 -15.72
N THR A 115 0.15 5.54 -16.69
CA THR A 115 1.21 4.53 -16.57
C THR A 115 2.38 4.85 -17.49
N ASN A 116 3.61 4.50 -17.11
CA ASN A 116 4.78 4.52 -17.98
C ASN A 116 5.01 3.18 -18.72
N THR A 117 4.06 2.24 -18.63
CA THR A 117 4.23 0.88 -19.16
C THR A 117 3.56 0.71 -20.52
N ARG A 118 4.00 -0.29 -21.28
CA ARG A 118 3.39 -0.66 -22.57
C ARG A 118 2.18 -1.59 -22.45
N LYS A 119 1.77 -1.97 -21.24
CA LYS A 119 0.62 -2.89 -21.01
C LYS A 119 -0.67 -2.36 -21.64
N SER A 120 -1.53 -3.29 -22.07
CA SER A 120 -2.85 -2.98 -22.63
C SER A 120 -3.77 -2.38 -21.55
N PRO A 121 -4.79 -1.59 -21.92
CA PRO A 121 -5.75 -1.01 -20.98
C PRO A 121 -6.40 -2.05 -20.04
N MET A 122 -6.77 -3.22 -20.58
CA MET A 122 -7.30 -4.34 -19.79
C MET A 122 -6.30 -4.82 -18.74
N ASN A 123 -5.03 -5.04 -19.12
CA ASN A 123 -4.01 -5.46 -18.18
C ASN A 123 -3.73 -4.39 -17.12
N VAL A 124 -3.77 -3.11 -17.49
CA VAL A 124 -3.63 -2.00 -16.54
C VAL A 124 -4.76 -2.01 -15.52
N HIS A 125 -6.02 -2.18 -15.97
CA HIS A 125 -7.18 -2.26 -15.07
C HIS A 125 -7.10 -3.48 -14.14
N LEU A 126 -6.81 -4.66 -14.68
CA LEU A 126 -6.71 -5.91 -13.89
C LEU A 126 -5.57 -5.84 -12.86
N LEU A 127 -4.42 -5.27 -13.23
CA LEU A 127 -3.32 -5.06 -12.28
C LEU A 127 -3.71 -4.04 -11.21
N TYR A 128 -4.37 -2.94 -11.59
CA TYR A 128 -4.78 -1.93 -10.62
C TYR A 128 -5.81 -2.44 -9.62
N LYS A 129 -6.70 -3.36 -10.01
CA LYS A 129 -7.63 -4.03 -9.07
C LYS A 129 -6.92 -4.69 -7.89
N LYS A 130 -5.68 -5.18 -8.07
CA LYS A 130 -4.87 -5.75 -6.98
C LYS A 130 -4.53 -4.74 -5.88
N ARG A 131 -4.60 -3.42 -6.15
CA ARG A 131 -4.40 -2.36 -5.14
C ARG A 131 -5.35 -2.52 -3.95
N TRP A 132 -6.58 -3.02 -4.16
CA TRP A 132 -7.54 -3.23 -3.06
C TRP A 132 -6.96 -4.10 -1.92
N GLN A 133 -6.00 -4.96 -2.23
CA GLN A 133 -5.28 -5.77 -1.24
C GLN A 133 -4.69 -4.93 -0.11
N ILE A 134 -4.25 -3.69 -0.36
CA ILE A 134 -3.70 -2.82 0.69
C ILE A 134 -4.73 -2.48 1.76
N GLU A 135 -6.00 -2.28 1.38
CA GLU A 135 -7.08 -1.98 2.32
C GLU A 135 -7.44 -3.20 3.16
N THR A 136 -7.49 -4.37 2.54
CA THR A 136 -7.63 -5.64 3.26
C THR A 136 -6.47 -5.85 4.24
N ASN A 137 -5.23 -5.60 3.80
CA ASN A 137 -4.06 -5.74 4.66
C ASN A 137 -4.11 -4.76 5.85
N PHE A 138 -4.47 -3.50 5.64
CA PHE A 138 -4.63 -2.54 6.72
C PHE A 138 -5.72 -2.97 7.71
N ARG A 139 -6.84 -3.49 7.22
CA ARG A 139 -7.91 -4.02 8.09
C ARG A 139 -7.40 -5.16 8.98
N GLU A 140 -6.60 -6.06 8.44
CA GLU A 140 -6.02 -7.18 9.19
C GLU A 140 -4.89 -6.74 10.12
N GLN A 141 -3.98 -5.87 9.66
CA GLN A 141 -2.90 -5.29 10.47
C GLN A 141 -3.47 -4.53 11.67
N ASN A 142 -4.54 -3.74 11.47
CA ASN A 142 -5.13 -2.92 12.52
C ASN A 142 -5.70 -3.76 13.68
N LYS A 143 -5.97 -5.06 13.48
CA LYS A 143 -6.36 -5.97 14.56
C LYS A 143 -5.23 -6.21 15.57
N TYR A 144 -3.97 -5.98 15.19
CA TYR A 144 -2.80 -6.12 16.06
C TYR A 144 -2.36 -4.81 16.73
N ILE A 145 -3.03 -3.69 16.45
CA ILE A 145 -2.75 -2.42 17.12
C ILE A 145 -3.18 -2.52 18.58
N PHE A 146 -2.26 -2.29 19.51
CA PHE A 146 -2.59 -2.23 20.93
C PHE A 146 -3.44 -0.99 21.23
N LYS A 147 -4.40 -1.13 22.15
CA LYS A 147 -5.33 -0.06 22.50
C LYS A 147 -4.64 0.97 23.38
N THR A 148 -4.71 2.24 23.01
CA THR A 148 -4.18 3.36 23.81
C THR A 148 -5.08 4.59 23.66
N LYS A 149 -5.18 5.38 24.73
CA LYS A 149 -5.89 6.68 24.74
C LYS A 149 -4.94 7.87 24.54
N THR A 150 -3.64 7.62 24.40
CA THR A 150 -2.65 8.70 24.28
C THR A 150 -2.80 9.50 22.99
N LYS A 151 -2.59 10.81 23.09
CA LYS A 151 -2.48 11.71 21.93
C LYS A 151 -1.05 11.80 21.38
N ASN A 152 -0.07 11.23 22.09
CA ASN A 152 1.33 11.27 21.68
C ASN A 152 1.53 10.48 20.38
N PHE A 153 1.94 11.19 19.32
CA PHE A 153 2.15 10.61 17.99
C PHE A 153 3.18 9.47 18.00
N THR A 154 4.29 9.62 18.73
CA THR A 154 5.35 8.60 18.80
C THR A 154 4.82 7.27 19.31
N ILE A 155 3.95 7.29 20.32
CA ILE A 155 3.36 6.05 20.86
C ILE A 155 2.38 5.44 19.85
N ARG A 156 1.56 6.26 19.16
CA ARG A 156 0.63 5.78 18.12
C ARG A 156 1.37 5.21 16.91
N TYR A 157 2.47 5.86 16.53
CA TYR A 157 3.35 5.40 15.46
C TYR A 157 4.02 4.07 15.83
N LEU A 158 4.55 3.95 17.05
CA LEU A 158 5.08 2.69 17.58
C LEU A 158 4.02 1.58 17.53
N ALA A 159 2.78 1.86 17.94
CA ALA A 159 1.68 0.90 17.86
C ALA A 159 1.42 0.42 16.44
N PHE A 160 1.43 1.34 15.48
CA PHE A 160 1.23 1.03 14.07
C PHE A 160 2.36 0.17 13.49
N VAL A 161 3.62 0.51 13.77
CA VAL A 161 4.79 -0.25 13.30
C VAL A 161 4.83 -1.64 13.92
N LEU A 162 4.61 -1.77 15.23
CA LEU A 162 4.54 -3.07 15.91
C LEU A 162 3.43 -3.95 15.34
N ALA A 163 2.26 -3.38 15.08
CA ALA A 163 1.17 -4.11 14.41
C ALA A 163 1.58 -4.59 13.01
N GLY A 164 2.32 -3.79 12.24
CA GLY A 164 2.89 -4.17 10.94
C GLY A 164 3.88 -5.34 11.03
N LEU A 165 4.73 -5.35 12.06
CA LEU A 165 5.66 -6.46 12.32
C LEU A 165 4.93 -7.75 12.69
N ILE A 166 3.90 -7.68 13.55
CA ILE A 166 3.07 -8.84 13.90
C ILE A 166 2.30 -9.34 12.68
N PHE A 167 1.79 -8.42 11.84
CA PHE A 167 1.16 -8.76 10.57
C PHE A 167 2.11 -9.54 9.65
N ASN A 168 3.39 -9.13 9.55
CA ASN A 168 4.38 -9.89 8.78
C ASN A 168 4.59 -11.30 9.34
N LEU A 169 4.68 -11.43 10.67
CA LEU A 169 4.83 -12.73 11.32
C LEU A 169 3.65 -13.65 10.98
N TRP A 170 2.43 -13.15 11.03
CA TRP A 170 1.23 -13.89 10.60
C TRP A 170 1.27 -14.29 9.12
N GLN A 171 1.67 -13.38 8.24
CA GLN A 171 1.75 -13.66 6.80
C GLN A 171 2.80 -14.73 6.48
N MET A 172 3.91 -14.74 7.22
CA MET A 172 4.94 -15.77 7.11
C MET A 172 4.47 -17.14 7.61
N THR A 173 3.77 -17.21 8.75
CA THR A 173 3.22 -18.48 9.26
C THR A 173 2.16 -19.04 8.32
N ARG A 174 1.25 -18.20 7.84
CA ARG A 174 0.19 -18.56 6.88
C ARG A 174 0.72 -19.16 5.58
N ASN A 175 1.92 -18.79 5.16
CA ASN A 175 2.54 -19.34 3.95
C ASN A 175 3.24 -20.68 4.15
N LYS A 176 3.72 -20.96 5.37
CA LYS A 176 4.46 -22.20 5.68
C LYS A 176 3.53 -23.33 6.10
N LEU A 177 2.34 -23.02 6.59
CA LEU A 177 1.39 -24.00 7.11
C LEU A 177 0.43 -24.49 6.02
N VAL A 178 0.09 -25.78 6.09
CA VAL A 178 -0.94 -26.41 5.24
C VAL A 178 -2.30 -25.78 5.53
N TYR A 179 -2.61 -25.58 6.81
CA TYR A 179 -3.76 -24.80 7.26
C TYR A 179 -3.37 -23.32 7.37
N LYS A 180 -4.19 -22.44 6.80
CA LYS A 180 -3.94 -20.99 6.75
C LYS A 180 -4.74 -20.30 7.86
N PRO A 181 -4.20 -20.17 9.08
CA PRO A 181 -4.95 -19.60 10.18
C PRO A 181 -5.40 -18.18 9.84
N GLU A 182 -6.66 -17.89 10.14
CA GLU A 182 -7.16 -16.53 10.09
C GLU A 182 -6.40 -15.64 11.10
N SER A 183 -6.34 -14.35 10.81
CA SER A 183 -5.62 -13.36 11.63
C SER A 183 -6.02 -13.40 13.10
N TYR A 184 -7.31 -13.62 13.40
CA TYR A 184 -7.82 -13.65 14.77
C TYR A 184 -7.34 -14.89 15.54
N LEU A 185 -7.25 -16.06 14.90
CA LEU A 185 -6.72 -17.28 15.51
C LEU A 185 -5.24 -17.11 15.82
N PHE A 186 -4.49 -16.54 14.88
CA PHE A 186 -3.09 -16.21 15.10
C PHE A 186 -2.92 -15.23 16.27
N LYS A 187 -3.79 -14.23 16.39
CA LYS A 187 -3.80 -13.28 17.50
C LYS A 187 -4.05 -13.96 18.85
N GLN A 188 -4.99 -14.90 18.92
CA GLN A 188 -5.28 -15.67 20.14
C GLN A 188 -4.09 -16.53 20.55
N PHE A 189 -3.49 -17.25 19.60
CA PHE A 189 -2.29 -18.05 19.83
C PHE A 189 -1.14 -17.19 20.35
N LEU A 190 -0.84 -16.07 19.67
CA LEU A 190 0.21 -15.15 20.10
C LEU A 190 -0.02 -14.63 21.52
N LYS A 191 -1.27 -14.31 21.88
CA LYS A 191 -1.62 -13.86 23.23
C LYS A 191 -1.33 -14.95 24.28
N GLN A 192 -1.66 -16.20 24.00
CA GLN A 192 -1.37 -17.33 24.88
C GLN A 192 0.13 -17.54 25.08
N GLU A 193 0.91 -17.55 23.99
CA GLU A 193 2.37 -17.71 24.05
C GLU A 193 3.06 -16.60 24.85
N LEU A 194 2.64 -15.35 24.65
CA LEU A 194 3.16 -14.21 25.40
C LEU A 194 2.80 -14.29 26.89
N LEU A 195 1.59 -14.75 27.23
CA LEU A 195 1.16 -14.97 28.61
C LEU A 195 2.00 -16.06 29.29
N CYS A 196 2.19 -17.20 28.63
CA CYS A 196 3.03 -18.29 29.13
C CYS A 196 4.47 -17.82 29.36
N SER A 197 5.06 -17.15 28.36
CA SER A 197 6.42 -16.62 28.45
C SER A 197 6.58 -15.62 29.60
N TRP A 198 5.60 -14.74 29.79
CA TRP A 198 5.60 -13.79 30.90
C TRP A 198 5.56 -14.48 32.27
N GLN A 199 4.73 -15.52 32.42
CA GLN A 199 4.66 -16.30 33.66
C GLN A 199 6.01 -16.94 33.99
N THR A 200 6.66 -17.55 32.99
CA THR A 200 7.98 -18.17 33.16
C THR A 200 9.04 -17.15 33.59
N ILE A 201 9.06 -15.97 32.97
CA ILE A 201 10.07 -14.93 33.26
C ILE A 201 9.81 -14.25 34.60
N SER A 202 8.57 -13.85 34.87
CA SER A 202 8.23 -13.02 36.03
C SER A 202 8.14 -13.81 37.34
N LYS A 203 7.98 -15.15 37.28
CA LYS A 203 7.66 -16.03 38.42
C LYS A 203 6.44 -15.55 39.22
N ARG A 204 5.57 -14.73 38.62
CA ARG A 204 4.34 -14.20 39.23
C ARG A 204 3.14 -14.75 38.48
N SER A 205 2.07 -15.08 39.19
CA SER A 205 0.77 -15.35 38.56
C SER A 205 0.27 -14.08 37.86
N VAL A 206 -0.41 -14.24 36.72
CA VAL A 206 -0.76 -13.12 35.82
C VAL A 206 -1.73 -12.16 36.52
N ILE A 207 -1.24 -10.99 36.89
CA ILE A 207 -2.08 -9.87 37.34
C ILE A 207 -2.43 -9.04 36.09
N LYS A 208 -3.57 -9.34 35.46
CA LYS A 208 -4.39 -8.46 34.58
C LYS A 208 -3.73 -7.71 33.39
N SER A 209 -2.44 -7.85 33.08
CA SER A 209 -1.75 -6.85 32.23
C SER A 209 -1.64 -7.16 30.72
N VAL A 210 -1.83 -8.41 30.27
CA VAL A 210 -1.66 -8.74 28.82
C VAL A 210 -2.89 -8.40 27.99
N ASP A 211 -4.06 -8.21 28.63
CA ASP A 211 -5.27 -7.79 27.93
C ASP A 211 -5.09 -6.45 27.20
N TYR A 212 -4.21 -5.57 27.66
CA TYR A 212 -4.00 -4.26 27.01
C TYR A 212 -3.16 -4.31 25.72
N LEU A 213 -2.25 -5.29 25.59
CA LEU A 213 -1.33 -5.37 24.45
C LEU A 213 -2.00 -5.91 23.17
N LEU A 214 -3.05 -6.72 23.31
CA LEU A 214 -3.72 -7.39 22.19
C LEU A 214 -5.26 -7.50 22.35
N ALA A 215 -5.93 -6.61 23.07
CA ALA A 215 -7.41 -6.55 23.08
C ALA A 215 -8.02 -6.09 21.76
#